data_AF-A0A212CH13-F1
#
_entry.id   AF-A0A212CH13-F1
#
_cell.length_a   1.000
_cell.length_b   1.000
_cell.length_c   1.000
_cell.angle_alpha   90.00
_cell.angle_beta   90.00
_cell.angle_gamma   90.00
#
_symmetry.space_group_name_H-M   'P 1'
#
loop_
_entity.id
_entity.type
_entity.pdbx_description
1 polymer ?
#
loop_
_entity_poly.entity_id
_entity_poly.type
_entity_poly.pdbx_seq_one_letter_code
_entity_poly.pdbx_strand_id
1 'polypeptide(L)'
;ICVSKCPERFLTYMEIQFKYKNDSKYWTYYSQFCRTTFLKPVERCFPDFSTKNGTITVGNKTVFDDGSGKTRNAAELRIAANGINKALDARAIGVKVFEDYATTWYWILIGLTIAMLLSWMFVMLLRFTAGLLFWIFTFGVIGIIAYGIWRCYLEYSRLQEHPDSQLNVYTIGIQTDISMYFRLKQTWFALMVILCLLELFIILMLIFLRDRIRISIALLKEGSKAIGYIPSTLIYPALTFFFLSVCISYWGAPVYKVIAPQGRCEHENKTCDPVGFNTTGIAKACPGAQCHFAFYGGKSLYHQYITTFQLLNLFVFLWLINFVIALGQCALAGAFASYYWALKKPDDIPPYPLFTAFGRAIRYHTGSLAFGSLILAIIQMFRLILEYMDKRLQ
;
A
#
# COMPACT_ATOMS: atom_id res chain seq x y z
N ILE A 1 8.22 -17.73 -16.30
CA ILE A 1 8.70 -18.34 -17.57
C ILE A 1 8.22 -19.78 -17.56
N CYS A 2 7.28 -20.15 -18.42
CA CYS A 2 6.80 -21.53 -18.50
C CYS A 2 7.69 -22.30 -19.47
N VAL A 3 8.32 -23.38 -18.99
CA VAL A 3 9.05 -24.36 -19.80
C VAL A 3 8.25 -25.66 -19.81
N SER A 4 8.26 -26.38 -20.93
CA SER A 4 7.44 -27.58 -21.14
C SER A 4 7.87 -28.78 -20.28
N LYS A 5 9.12 -28.77 -19.80
CA LYS A 5 9.68 -29.73 -18.84
C LYS A 5 10.75 -29.00 -18.04
N CYS A 6 10.86 -29.25 -16.74
CA CYS A 6 11.86 -28.64 -15.88
C CYS A 6 13.16 -29.49 -15.79
N PRO A 7 14.31 -28.88 -15.47
CA PRO A 7 15.59 -29.59 -15.45
C PRO A 7 15.65 -30.59 -14.28
N GLU A 8 16.21 -31.78 -14.55
CA GLU A 8 16.27 -32.89 -13.58
C GLU A 8 17.47 -32.79 -12.62
N ARG A 9 18.33 -31.76 -12.78
CA ARG A 9 19.53 -31.52 -11.97
C ARG A 9 19.66 -30.03 -11.65
N PHE A 10 20.16 -29.73 -10.45
CA PHE A 10 20.59 -28.37 -10.13
C PHE A 10 21.86 -28.05 -10.91
N LEU A 11 21.82 -26.99 -11.72
CA LEU A 11 22.90 -26.61 -12.63
C LEU A 11 23.03 -25.10 -12.61
N THR A 12 24.23 -24.59 -12.32
CA THR A 12 24.52 -23.17 -12.42
C THR A 12 25.08 -22.82 -13.80
N TYR A 13 24.81 -21.60 -14.27
CA TYR A 13 25.37 -21.12 -15.54
C TYR A 13 26.91 -21.21 -15.56
N MET A 14 27.57 -20.94 -14.42
CA MET A 14 29.03 -21.00 -14.30
C MET A 14 29.56 -22.42 -14.49
N GLU A 15 28.92 -23.42 -13.86
CA GLU A 15 29.30 -24.82 -14.05
C GLU A 15 29.10 -25.29 -15.49
N ILE A 16 28.05 -24.81 -16.16
CA ILE A 16 27.77 -25.19 -17.54
C ILE A 16 28.75 -24.53 -18.51
N GLN A 17 29.14 -23.28 -18.30
CA GLN A 17 30.22 -22.66 -19.09
C GLN A 17 31.54 -23.42 -18.94
N PHE A 18 31.83 -23.91 -17.74
CA PHE A 18 33.02 -24.71 -17.48
C PHE A 18 32.95 -26.10 -18.16
N LYS A 19 31.80 -26.79 -18.07
CA LYS A 19 31.60 -28.13 -18.67
C LYS A 19 31.37 -28.10 -20.18
N TYR A 20 30.79 -27.03 -20.72
CA TYR A 20 30.63 -26.80 -22.16
C TYR A 20 31.96 -26.80 -22.90
N LYS A 21 33.02 -26.30 -22.22
CA LYS A 21 34.38 -26.31 -22.76
C LYS A 21 34.92 -27.72 -23.03
N ASN A 22 34.39 -28.74 -22.34
CA ASN A 22 34.74 -30.16 -22.52
C ASN A 22 33.72 -30.95 -23.35
N ASP A 23 32.42 -30.66 -23.26
CA ASP A 23 31.39 -31.34 -24.05
C ASP A 23 30.22 -30.41 -24.38
N SER A 24 29.98 -30.22 -25.68
CA SER A 24 28.92 -29.39 -26.26
C SER A 24 27.52 -29.79 -25.79
N LYS A 25 27.30 -31.08 -25.46
CA LYS A 25 25.99 -31.63 -25.06
C LYS A 25 25.42 -30.99 -23.79
N TYR A 26 26.27 -30.50 -22.88
CA TYR A 26 25.82 -29.83 -21.65
C TYR A 26 25.11 -28.50 -21.91
N TRP A 27 25.54 -27.76 -22.92
CA TRP A 27 24.89 -26.51 -23.32
C TRP A 27 23.57 -26.77 -24.03
N THR A 28 23.52 -27.77 -24.91
CA THR A 28 22.29 -28.19 -25.59
C THR A 28 21.22 -28.59 -24.58
N TYR A 29 21.56 -29.36 -23.54
CA TYR A 29 20.65 -29.69 -22.45
C TYR A 29 20.19 -28.44 -21.68
N TYR A 30 21.11 -27.57 -21.25
CA TYR A 30 20.76 -26.39 -20.45
C TYR A 30 19.87 -25.38 -21.19
N SER A 31 20.13 -25.16 -22.48
CA SER A 31 19.40 -24.19 -23.32
C SER A 31 17.91 -24.53 -23.50
N GLN A 32 17.51 -25.79 -23.30
CA GLN A 32 16.11 -26.23 -23.36
C GLN A 32 15.30 -25.75 -22.15
N PHE A 33 15.95 -25.51 -21.01
CA PHE A 33 15.30 -25.21 -19.74
C PHE A 33 15.36 -23.73 -19.35
N CYS A 34 16.35 -23.00 -19.88
CA CYS A 34 16.50 -21.57 -19.64
C CYS A 34 16.52 -20.83 -20.98
N ARG A 35 15.48 -20.03 -21.25
CA ARG A 35 15.51 -19.03 -22.33
C ARG A 35 16.49 -17.94 -21.92
N THR A 36 17.57 -17.77 -22.68
CA THR A 36 18.57 -16.73 -22.46
C THR A 36 17.90 -15.35 -22.52
N THR A 37 17.64 -14.76 -21.35
CA THR A 37 17.31 -13.34 -21.21
C THR A 37 18.40 -12.75 -20.32
N PHE A 38 19.22 -11.83 -20.80
CA PHE A 38 20.52 -11.53 -20.16
C PHE A 38 20.45 -10.70 -18.85
N LEU A 39 19.83 -11.21 -17.78
CA LEU A 39 19.86 -10.59 -16.44
C LEU A 39 20.47 -11.52 -15.38
N LYS A 40 21.81 -11.51 -15.29
CA LYS A 40 22.51 -12.03 -14.09
C LYS A 40 22.54 -10.96 -12.99
N PRO A 41 22.19 -11.31 -11.74
CA PRO A 41 22.65 -12.54 -11.10
C PRO A 41 21.56 -13.53 -10.60
N VAL A 42 20.31 -13.44 -11.05
CA VAL A 42 19.23 -14.33 -10.52
C VAL A 42 18.38 -15.01 -11.59
N GLU A 43 18.92 -15.29 -12.78
CA GLU A 43 18.32 -16.32 -13.64
C GLU A 43 18.71 -17.71 -13.13
N ARG A 44 18.08 -18.11 -12.03
CA ARG A 44 18.06 -19.50 -11.57
C ARG A 44 16.77 -20.12 -12.08
N CYS A 45 16.87 -21.05 -13.03
CA CYS A 45 15.78 -21.95 -13.33
C CYS A 45 15.62 -22.88 -12.12
N PHE A 46 14.53 -22.75 -11.37
CA PHE A 46 14.25 -23.68 -10.29
C PHE A 46 13.84 -25.03 -10.88
N PRO A 47 14.31 -26.15 -10.31
CA PRO A 47 13.83 -27.46 -10.70
C PRO A 47 12.33 -27.60 -10.39
N ASP A 48 11.65 -28.48 -11.11
CA ASP A 48 10.29 -28.87 -10.74
C ASP A 48 10.30 -29.57 -9.40
N PHE A 49 9.33 -29.25 -8.56
CA PHE A 49 9.09 -29.98 -7.33
C PHE A 49 7.92 -30.93 -7.57
N SER A 50 8.22 -32.23 -7.67
CA SER A 50 7.20 -33.27 -7.76
C SER A 50 6.95 -33.88 -6.39
N THR A 51 5.72 -34.30 -6.12
CA THR A 51 5.38 -35.06 -4.91
C THR A 51 5.25 -36.53 -5.30
N LYS A 52 6.15 -37.40 -4.82
CA LYS A 52 6.02 -38.86 -4.96
C LYS A 52 5.89 -39.47 -3.56
N ASN A 53 4.82 -40.22 -3.31
CA ASN A 53 4.52 -40.85 -2.01
C ASN A 53 4.65 -39.88 -0.81
N GLY A 54 4.11 -38.66 -0.94
CA GLY A 54 4.11 -37.66 0.15
C GLY A 54 5.44 -36.95 0.43
N THR A 55 6.53 -37.30 -0.28
CA THR A 55 7.82 -36.63 -0.15
C THR A 55 8.11 -35.75 -1.37
N ILE A 56 8.69 -34.57 -1.13
CA ILE A 56 9.03 -33.58 -2.15
C ILE A 56 10.33 -34.04 -2.83
N THR A 57 10.32 -34.17 -4.15
CA THR A 57 11.47 -34.56 -4.96
C THR A 57 11.78 -33.52 -6.01
N VAL A 58 13.06 -33.40 -6.34
CA VAL A 58 13.54 -32.71 -7.54
C VAL A 58 13.88 -33.80 -8.54
N GLY A 59 13.05 -33.96 -9.58
CA GLY A 59 13.08 -35.16 -10.42
C GLY A 59 12.78 -36.42 -9.60
N ASN A 60 13.64 -37.45 -9.69
CA ASN A 60 13.52 -38.72 -8.95
C ASN A 60 14.32 -38.77 -7.64
N LYS A 61 14.92 -37.67 -7.18
CA LYS A 61 15.78 -37.63 -5.99
C LYS A 61 15.24 -36.68 -4.92
N THR A 62 15.41 -37.07 -3.67
CA THR A 62 15.06 -36.26 -2.47
C THR A 62 16.23 -35.39 -2.01
N VAL A 63 17.47 -35.79 -2.31
CA VAL A 63 18.70 -35.12 -1.86
C VAL A 63 19.58 -34.78 -3.06
N PHE A 64 20.18 -33.60 -3.05
CA PHE A 64 21.09 -33.11 -4.09
C PHE A 64 22.30 -32.41 -3.45
N ASP A 65 23.43 -32.41 -4.16
CA ASP A 65 24.64 -31.68 -3.75
C ASP A 65 24.47 -30.20 -4.13
N ASP A 66 24.75 -29.30 -3.18
CA ASP A 66 24.66 -27.87 -3.38
C ASP A 66 25.87 -27.27 -4.11
N GLY A 67 26.84 -28.10 -4.53
CA GLY A 67 28.04 -27.69 -5.24
C GLY A 67 29.14 -27.16 -4.31
N SER A 68 28.87 -27.11 -3.00
CA SER A 68 29.87 -26.85 -1.95
C SER A 68 30.31 -28.13 -1.23
N GLY A 69 29.89 -29.30 -1.74
CA GLY A 69 30.16 -30.62 -1.17
C GLY A 69 29.23 -30.97 0.00
N LYS A 70 28.12 -30.25 0.17
CA LYS A 70 27.08 -30.54 1.17
C LYS A 70 25.81 -31.03 0.49
N THR A 71 25.23 -32.09 1.05
CA THR A 71 23.94 -32.63 0.62
C THR A 71 22.78 -31.86 1.25
N ARG A 72 21.83 -31.43 0.42
CA ARG A 72 20.64 -30.64 0.81
C ARG A 72 19.36 -31.34 0.37
N ASN A 73 18.29 -31.15 1.13
CA ASN A 73 16.99 -31.79 0.90
C ASN A 73 16.10 -30.95 -0.03
N ALA A 74 15.31 -31.59 -0.90
CA ALA A 74 14.38 -30.95 -1.83
C ALA A 74 13.31 -30.10 -1.13
N ALA A 75 12.94 -30.46 0.10
CA ALA A 75 12.03 -29.65 0.93
C ALA A 75 12.61 -28.29 1.31
N GLU A 76 13.90 -28.22 1.70
CA GLU A 76 14.58 -26.98 2.05
C GLU A 76 14.72 -26.06 0.82
N LEU A 77 15.01 -26.66 -0.35
CA LEU A 77 15.10 -25.93 -1.60
C LEU A 77 13.78 -25.29 -2.00
N ARG A 78 12.65 -26.00 -1.79
CA ARG A 78 11.32 -25.48 -2.10
C ARG A 78 10.97 -24.26 -1.23
N ILE A 79 11.32 -24.31 0.06
CA ILE A 79 11.10 -23.19 0.99
C ILE A 79 11.93 -21.98 0.54
N ALA A 80 13.22 -22.18 0.22
CA ALA A 80 14.09 -21.12 -0.28
C ALA A 80 13.63 -20.54 -1.63
N ALA A 81 13.20 -21.42 -2.57
CA ALA A 81 12.69 -21.02 -3.87
C ALA A 81 11.40 -20.19 -3.76
N ASN A 82 10.48 -20.60 -2.89
CA ASN A 82 9.24 -19.86 -2.62
C ASN A 82 9.53 -18.48 -2.00
N GLY A 83 10.51 -18.37 -1.11
CA GLY A 83 10.93 -17.07 -0.55
C GLY A 83 11.48 -16.11 -1.61
N ILE A 84 12.30 -16.61 -2.53
CA ILE A 84 12.87 -15.81 -3.63
C ILE A 84 11.80 -15.44 -4.66
N ASN A 85 10.91 -16.36 -5.02
CA ASN A 85 9.79 -16.08 -5.94
C ASN A 85 8.88 -14.98 -5.41
N LYS A 86 8.54 -15.00 -4.11
CA LYS A 86 7.77 -13.91 -3.48
C LYS A 86 8.46 -12.55 -3.58
N ALA A 87 9.78 -12.50 -3.41
CA ALA A 87 10.55 -11.25 -3.53
C ALA A 87 10.64 -10.74 -4.97
N LEU A 88 10.76 -11.65 -5.95
CA LEU A 88 10.76 -11.33 -7.38
C LEU A 88 9.37 -10.85 -7.84
N ASP A 89 8.30 -11.49 -7.38
CA ASP A 89 6.92 -11.06 -7.64
C ASP A 89 6.63 -9.70 -7.01
N ALA A 90 7.09 -9.43 -5.77
CA ALA A 90 6.95 -8.12 -5.14
C ALA A 90 7.64 -7.01 -5.93
N ARG A 91 8.82 -7.29 -6.51
CA ARG A 91 9.53 -6.37 -7.40
C ARG A 91 8.76 -6.12 -8.69
N ALA A 92 8.19 -7.17 -9.30
CA ALA A 92 7.37 -7.06 -10.51
C ALA A 92 6.07 -6.29 -10.26
N ILE A 93 5.43 -6.50 -9.11
CA ILE A 93 4.26 -5.73 -8.67
C ILE A 93 4.64 -4.25 -8.49
N GLY A 94 5.78 -3.95 -7.86
CA GLY A 94 6.27 -2.58 -7.72
C GLY A 94 6.43 -1.87 -9.07
N VAL A 95 7.05 -2.52 -10.06
CA VAL A 95 7.21 -1.95 -11.42
C VAL A 95 5.85 -1.70 -12.08
N LYS A 96 4.90 -2.65 -11.97
CA LYS A 96 3.54 -2.46 -12.50
C LYS A 96 2.82 -1.28 -11.85
N VAL A 97 2.95 -1.10 -10.53
CA VAL A 97 2.33 0.03 -9.83
C VAL A 97 2.87 1.38 -10.32
N PHE A 98 4.17 1.48 -10.60
CA PHE A 98 4.76 2.71 -11.16
C PHE A 98 4.34 2.94 -12.61
N GLU A 99 4.25 1.88 -13.41
CA GLU A 99 3.75 1.94 -14.79
C GLU A 99 2.27 2.37 -14.81
N ASP A 100 1.45 1.84 -13.91
CA ASP A 100 0.05 2.23 -13.73
C ASP A 100 -0.05 3.70 -13.31
N TYR A 101 0.83 4.19 -12.42
CA TYR A 101 0.84 5.59 -12.01
C TYR A 101 1.27 6.54 -13.15
N ALA A 102 2.28 6.15 -13.92
CA ALA A 102 2.77 6.93 -15.06
C ALA A 102 1.76 7.00 -16.21
N THR A 103 0.97 5.94 -16.40
CA THR A 103 -0.06 5.89 -17.46
C THR A 103 -1.37 6.56 -17.04
N THR A 104 -1.75 6.51 -15.76
CA THR A 104 -3.05 7.02 -15.27
C THR A 104 -3.01 8.42 -14.65
N TRP A 105 -1.89 9.13 -14.73
CA TRP A 105 -1.68 10.44 -14.09
C TRP A 105 -2.78 11.48 -14.40
N TYR A 106 -3.32 11.48 -15.62
CA TYR A 106 -4.38 12.41 -16.02
C TYR A 106 -5.74 12.03 -15.41
N TRP A 107 -6.07 10.74 -15.29
CA TRP A 107 -7.26 10.28 -14.57
C TRP A 107 -7.18 10.59 -13.08
N ILE A 108 -5.99 10.45 -12.49
CA ILE A 108 -5.74 10.83 -11.10
C ILE A 108 -5.99 12.33 -10.91
N LEU A 109 -5.51 13.17 -11.83
CA LEU A 109 -5.70 14.62 -11.78
C LEU A 109 -7.17 15.02 -11.94
N ILE A 110 -7.89 14.39 -12.87
CA ILE A 110 -9.34 14.60 -13.05
C ILE A 110 -10.10 14.19 -11.77
N GLY A 111 -9.82 13.02 -11.22
CA GLY A 111 -10.43 12.53 -9.99
C GLY A 111 -10.17 13.44 -8.79
N LEU A 112 -8.93 13.91 -8.63
CA LEU A 112 -8.56 14.88 -7.59
C LEU A 112 -9.31 16.21 -7.75
N THR A 113 -9.48 16.69 -8.98
CA THR A 113 -10.20 17.94 -9.26
C THR A 113 -11.68 17.80 -8.92
N ILE A 114 -12.33 16.70 -9.32
CA ILE A 114 -13.73 16.42 -8.99
C ILE A 114 -13.91 16.28 -7.48
N ALA A 115 -13.03 15.53 -6.81
CA ALA A 115 -13.06 15.36 -5.36
C ALA A 115 -12.89 16.69 -4.62
N MET A 116 -12.03 17.58 -5.10
CA MET A 116 -11.85 18.91 -4.54
C MET A 116 -13.11 19.77 -4.67
N LEU A 117 -13.77 19.75 -5.84
CA LEU A 117 -15.03 20.47 -6.06
C LEU A 117 -16.17 19.94 -5.18
N LEU A 118 -16.31 18.61 -5.10
CA LEU A 118 -17.28 17.96 -4.24
C LEU A 118 -17.03 18.28 -2.76
N SER A 119 -15.76 18.26 -2.32
CA SER A 119 -15.36 18.62 -0.97
C SER A 119 -15.66 20.09 -0.65
N TRP A 120 -15.35 21.02 -1.57
CA TRP A 120 -15.69 22.44 -1.41
C TRP A 120 -17.20 22.65 -1.31
N MET A 121 -17.96 22.02 -2.18
CA MET A 121 -19.43 22.06 -2.16
C MET A 121 -19.97 21.49 -0.85
N PHE A 122 -19.44 20.36 -0.37
CA PHE A 122 -19.84 19.75 0.89
C PHE A 122 -19.53 20.64 2.10
N VAL A 123 -18.34 21.25 2.17
CA VAL A 123 -17.98 22.19 3.24
C VAL A 123 -18.87 23.43 3.22
N MET A 124 -19.22 23.95 2.03
CA MET A 124 -20.17 25.04 1.90
C MET A 124 -21.59 24.63 2.34
N LEU A 125 -22.02 23.40 2.05
CA LEU A 125 -23.30 22.87 2.50
C LEU A 125 -23.37 22.76 4.03
N LEU A 126 -22.29 22.30 4.68
CA LEU A 126 -22.19 22.18 6.13
C LEU A 126 -22.44 23.51 6.85
N ARG A 127 -22.18 24.66 6.22
CA ARG A 127 -22.50 25.98 6.78
C ARG A 127 -23.97 26.13 7.19
N PHE A 128 -24.87 25.57 6.39
CA PHE A 128 -26.32 25.71 6.57
C PHE A 128 -26.93 24.50 7.27
N THR A 129 -26.37 23.30 7.05
CA THR A 129 -26.96 22.04 7.50
C THR A 129 -26.22 21.37 8.65
N ALA A 130 -25.10 21.87 9.17
CA ALA A 130 -24.33 21.17 10.22
C ALA A 130 -25.16 20.69 11.41
N GLY A 131 -26.06 21.53 11.93
CA GLY A 131 -26.94 21.15 13.04
C GLY A 131 -27.95 20.07 12.64
N LEU A 132 -28.61 20.24 11.48
CA LEU A 132 -29.57 19.26 10.95
C LEU A 132 -28.90 17.91 10.68
N LEU A 133 -27.75 17.95 10.02
CA LEU A 133 -26.95 16.78 9.66
C LEU A 133 -26.50 16.01 10.91
N PHE A 134 -26.05 16.70 11.96
CA PHE A 134 -25.70 16.06 13.23
C PHE A 134 -26.89 15.29 13.84
N TRP A 135 -28.08 15.91 13.89
CA TRP A 135 -29.27 15.26 14.43
C TRP A 135 -29.74 14.10 13.55
N ILE A 136 -29.70 14.22 12.22
CA ILE A 136 -30.01 13.11 11.30
C ILE A 136 -29.10 11.91 11.58
N PHE A 137 -27.79 12.13 11.72
CA PHE A 137 -26.86 11.03 12.01
C PHE A 137 -27.08 10.46 13.41
N THR A 138 -27.35 11.30 14.40
CA THR A 138 -27.57 10.86 15.79
C THR A 138 -28.83 10.02 15.92
N PHE A 139 -29.96 10.51 15.38
CA PHE A 139 -31.21 9.75 15.34
C PHE A 139 -31.10 8.51 14.45
N GLY A 140 -30.32 8.58 13.36
CA GLY A 140 -30.03 7.42 12.51
C GLY A 140 -29.31 6.30 13.25
N VAL A 141 -28.27 6.62 14.03
CA VAL A 141 -27.54 5.63 14.83
C VAL A 141 -28.44 5.02 15.90
N ILE A 142 -29.16 5.84 16.66
CA ILE A 142 -30.16 5.40 17.65
C ILE A 142 -31.20 4.48 17.00
N GLY A 143 -31.73 4.87 15.83
CA GLY A 143 -32.72 4.09 15.10
C GLY A 143 -32.19 2.75 14.61
N ILE A 144 -30.96 2.69 14.10
CA ILE A 144 -30.32 1.44 13.65
C ILE A 144 -30.09 0.49 14.83
N ILE A 145 -29.61 1.00 15.97
CA ILE A 145 -29.39 0.17 17.17
C ILE A 145 -30.73 -0.30 17.74
N ALA A 146 -31.74 0.57 17.83
CA ALA A 146 -33.09 0.22 18.25
C ALA A 146 -33.72 -0.84 17.33
N TYR A 147 -33.55 -0.72 16.02
CA TYR A 147 -33.95 -1.76 15.07
C TYR A 147 -33.19 -3.07 15.30
N GLY A 148 -31.89 -3.00 15.61
CA GLY A 148 -31.09 -4.15 16.01
C GLY A 148 -31.67 -4.85 17.24
N ILE A 149 -31.99 -4.11 18.30
CA ILE A 149 -32.63 -4.63 19.52
C ILE A 149 -33.95 -5.31 19.19
N TRP A 150 -34.80 -4.64 18.41
CA TRP A 150 -36.09 -5.17 17.96
C TRP A 150 -35.94 -6.48 17.18
N ARG A 151 -35.01 -6.54 16.23
CA ARG A 151 -34.73 -7.76 15.45
C ARG A 151 -34.21 -8.90 16.32
N CYS A 152 -33.37 -8.60 17.30
CA CYS A 152 -32.88 -9.61 18.24
C CYS A 152 -33.98 -10.14 19.14
N TYR A 153 -34.89 -9.28 19.58
CA TYR A 153 -36.07 -9.67 20.34
C TYR A 153 -36.99 -10.60 19.52
N LEU A 154 -37.31 -10.22 18.27
CA LEU A 154 -38.14 -11.06 17.39
C LEU A 154 -37.54 -12.44 17.16
N GLU A 155 -36.23 -12.50 16.90
CA GLU A 155 -35.54 -13.75 16.64
C GLU A 155 -35.44 -14.62 17.91
N TYR A 156 -35.19 -13.99 19.06
CA TYR A 156 -35.22 -14.64 20.36
C TYR A 156 -36.60 -15.25 20.65
N SER A 157 -37.69 -14.51 20.45
CA SER A 157 -39.06 -14.98 20.66
C SER A 157 -39.42 -16.12 19.70
N ARG A 158 -39.04 -16.02 18.41
CA ARG A 158 -39.26 -17.09 17.43
C ARG A 158 -38.58 -18.40 17.82
N LEU A 159 -37.33 -18.32 18.30
CA LEU A 159 -36.55 -19.48 18.77
C LEU A 159 -37.03 -20.00 20.13
N GLN A 160 -37.80 -19.21 20.88
CA GLN A 160 -38.43 -19.63 22.14
C GLN A 160 -39.70 -20.47 21.88
N GLU A 161 -40.43 -20.18 20.80
CA GLU A 161 -41.67 -20.88 20.42
C GLU A 161 -41.44 -22.28 19.81
N HIS A 162 -40.22 -22.60 19.35
CA HIS A 162 -39.84 -23.93 18.84
C HIS A 162 -38.89 -24.63 19.83
N PRO A 163 -39.36 -25.54 20.71
CA PRO A 163 -38.54 -26.15 21.76
C PRO A 163 -37.47 -27.15 21.28
N ASP A 164 -37.41 -27.46 19.97
CA ASP A 164 -36.67 -28.61 19.41
C ASP A 164 -35.14 -28.46 19.33
N SER A 165 -34.53 -27.64 20.18
CA SER A 165 -33.09 -27.76 20.43
C SER A 165 -32.69 -27.20 21.80
N GLN A 166 -32.65 -28.07 22.81
CA GLN A 166 -31.85 -27.85 24.02
C GLN A 166 -30.34 -27.98 23.72
N LEU A 167 -29.82 -27.24 22.73
CA LEU A 167 -28.38 -27.10 22.52
C LEU A 167 -27.87 -26.00 23.46
N ASN A 168 -27.33 -26.42 24.60
CA ASN A 168 -26.63 -25.53 25.53
C ASN A 168 -25.24 -25.18 24.96
N VAL A 169 -24.73 -23.98 25.27
CA VAL A 169 -23.38 -23.51 24.86
C VAL A 169 -22.25 -24.51 25.15
N TYR A 170 -22.43 -25.43 26.10
CA TYR A 170 -21.46 -26.46 26.46
C TYR A 170 -21.30 -27.62 25.46
N THR A 171 -22.30 -27.91 24.60
CA THR A 171 -22.19 -28.98 23.60
C THR A 171 -21.53 -28.55 22.29
N ILE A 172 -21.33 -27.24 22.12
CA ILE A 172 -20.65 -26.64 20.98
C ILE A 172 -19.21 -26.34 21.43
N GLY A 173 -18.31 -27.30 21.24
CA GLY A 173 -16.88 -27.04 21.36
C GLY A 173 -16.47 -25.84 20.50
N ILE A 174 -15.37 -25.16 20.85
CA ILE A 174 -14.86 -23.97 20.14
C ILE A 174 -14.55 -24.36 18.69
N GLN A 175 -15.55 -24.23 17.83
CA GLN A 175 -15.49 -24.56 16.42
C GLN A 175 -15.77 -23.27 15.66
N THR A 176 -14.94 -22.97 14.66
CA THR A 176 -14.79 -21.65 14.02
C THR A 176 -15.95 -21.26 13.08
N ASP A 177 -17.10 -21.91 13.18
CA ASP A 177 -18.26 -21.63 12.33
C ASP A 177 -19.22 -20.64 13.02
N ILE A 178 -19.02 -19.35 12.69
CA ILE A 178 -19.79 -18.21 13.20
C ILE A 178 -21.31 -18.39 12.97
N SER A 179 -21.70 -19.09 11.90
CA SER A 179 -23.09 -19.35 11.52
C SER A 179 -23.85 -20.22 12.54
N MET A 180 -23.14 -21.05 13.32
CA MET A 180 -23.73 -21.91 14.33
C MET A 180 -24.17 -21.12 15.57
N TYR A 181 -23.42 -20.08 15.94
CA TYR A 181 -23.76 -19.19 17.06
C TYR A 181 -25.05 -18.41 16.80
N PHE A 182 -25.34 -18.00 15.57
CA PHE A 182 -26.58 -17.30 15.21
C PHE A 182 -27.84 -18.20 15.22
N ARG A 183 -27.70 -19.51 15.40
CA ARG A 183 -28.84 -20.44 15.56
C ARG A 183 -29.29 -20.59 17.02
N LEU A 184 -28.50 -20.10 17.97
CA LEU A 184 -28.74 -20.31 19.40
C LEU A 184 -29.59 -19.18 20.00
N LYS A 185 -30.59 -19.51 20.81
CA LYS A 185 -31.39 -18.48 21.52
C LYS A 185 -30.56 -17.62 22.49
N GLN A 186 -29.53 -18.21 23.11
CA GLN A 186 -28.69 -17.54 24.11
C GLN A 186 -27.85 -16.42 23.50
N THR A 187 -27.44 -16.53 22.22
CA THR A 187 -26.65 -15.50 21.55
C THR A 187 -27.49 -14.29 21.18
N TRP A 188 -28.72 -14.49 20.69
CA TRP A 188 -29.68 -13.40 20.44
C TRP A 188 -30.06 -12.65 21.71
N PHE A 189 -30.24 -13.36 22.83
CA PHE A 189 -30.45 -12.74 24.13
C PHE A 189 -29.24 -11.91 24.59
N ALA A 190 -28.04 -12.47 24.51
CA ALA A 190 -26.81 -11.75 24.88
C ALA A 190 -26.59 -10.50 24.01
N LEU A 191 -26.78 -10.62 22.69
CA LEU A 191 -26.61 -9.52 21.74
C LEU A 191 -27.65 -8.42 21.97
N MET A 192 -28.90 -8.78 22.27
CA MET A 192 -29.94 -7.83 22.68
C MET A 192 -29.53 -7.04 23.92
N VAL A 193 -29.05 -7.72 24.99
CA VAL A 193 -28.60 -7.04 26.22
C VAL A 193 -27.43 -6.09 25.94
N ILE A 194 -26.45 -6.51 25.13
CA ILE A 194 -25.30 -5.67 24.75
C ILE A 194 -25.77 -4.43 23.99
N LEU A 195 -26.66 -4.59 23.01
CA LEU A 195 -27.20 -3.46 22.24
C LEU A 195 -28.01 -2.51 23.12
N CYS A 196 -28.81 -3.02 24.07
CA CYS A 196 -29.53 -2.18 25.03
C CYS A 196 -28.60 -1.34 25.91
N LEU A 197 -27.50 -1.94 26.41
CA LEU A 197 -26.50 -1.22 27.20
C LEU A 197 -25.77 -0.16 26.38
N LEU A 198 -25.44 -0.48 25.13
CA LEU A 198 -24.81 0.45 24.19
C LEU A 198 -25.74 1.64 23.90
N GLU A 199 -27.01 1.38 23.60
CA GLU A 199 -28.02 2.41 23.32
C GLU A 199 -28.22 3.33 24.54
N LEU A 200 -28.36 2.75 25.73
CA LEU A 200 -28.46 3.51 26.97
C LEU A 200 -27.24 4.41 27.18
N PHE A 201 -26.04 3.88 26.97
CA PHE A 201 -24.80 4.65 27.09
C PHE A 201 -24.75 5.82 26.11
N ILE A 202 -25.14 5.61 24.84
CA ILE A 202 -25.20 6.66 23.82
C ILE A 202 -26.20 7.76 24.24
N ILE A 203 -27.41 7.38 24.65
CA ILE A 203 -28.43 8.34 25.12
C ILE A 203 -27.92 9.13 26.33
N LEU A 204 -27.29 8.45 27.29
CA LEU A 204 -26.72 9.07 28.48
C LEU A 204 -25.63 10.10 28.10
N MET A 205 -24.74 9.74 27.18
CA MET A 205 -23.72 10.65 26.65
C MET A 205 -24.34 11.86 25.94
N LEU A 206 -25.41 11.67 25.16
CA LEU A 206 -26.11 12.78 24.49
C LEU A 206 -26.76 13.75 25.49
N ILE A 207 -27.30 13.23 26.60
CA ILE A 207 -27.90 14.06 27.67
C ILE A 207 -26.80 14.84 28.41
N PHE A 208 -25.76 14.17 28.91
CA PHE A 208 -24.71 14.81 29.71
C PHE A 208 -23.80 15.74 28.90
N LEU A 209 -23.51 15.40 27.64
CA LEU A 209 -22.65 16.21 26.79
C LEU A 209 -23.43 17.23 25.94
N ARG A 210 -24.73 17.44 26.17
CA ARG A 210 -25.57 18.33 25.33
C ARG A 210 -24.96 19.73 25.15
N ASP A 211 -24.39 20.30 26.21
CA ASP A 211 -23.83 21.66 26.17
C ASP A 211 -22.50 21.67 25.41
N ARG A 212 -21.70 20.60 25.55
CA ARG A 212 -20.48 20.40 24.76
C ARG A 212 -20.80 20.18 23.28
N ILE A 213 -21.84 19.40 22.96
CA ILE A 213 -22.30 19.13 21.60
C ILE A 213 -22.72 20.43 20.91
N ARG A 214 -23.47 21.30 21.61
CA ARG A 214 -23.84 22.63 21.07
C ARG A 214 -22.61 23.47 20.72
N ILE A 215 -21.61 23.49 21.59
CA ILE A 215 -20.34 24.18 21.33
C ILE A 215 -19.64 23.58 20.12
N SER A 216 -19.55 22.25 20.01
CA SER A 216 -18.94 21.57 18.86
C SER A 216 -19.67 21.87 17.55
N ILE A 217 -21.01 21.90 17.53
CA ILE A 217 -21.78 22.30 16.34
C ILE A 217 -21.50 23.76 15.96
N ALA A 218 -21.40 24.66 16.94
CA ALA A 218 -21.03 26.05 16.70
C ALA A 218 -19.60 26.17 16.15
N LEU A 219 -18.64 25.40 16.68
CA LEU A 219 -17.26 25.35 16.18
C LEU A 219 -17.19 24.82 14.74
N LEU A 220 -17.96 23.77 14.40
CA LEU A 220 -18.05 23.27 13.02
C LEU A 220 -18.62 24.32 12.08
N LYS A 221 -19.65 25.05 12.51
CA LYS A 221 -20.26 26.13 11.72
C LYS A 221 -19.27 27.27 11.49
N GLU A 222 -18.57 27.72 12.52
CA GLU A 222 -17.54 28.77 12.39
C GLU A 222 -16.32 28.31 11.58
N GLY A 223 -15.92 27.03 11.70
CA GLY A 223 -14.89 26.42 10.86
C GLY A 223 -15.26 26.44 9.38
N SER A 224 -16.51 26.07 9.04
CA SER A 224 -17.00 26.14 7.66
C SER A 224 -17.03 27.57 7.12
N LYS A 225 -17.35 28.55 7.99
CA LYS A 225 -17.34 29.98 7.65
C LYS A 225 -15.92 30.46 7.36
N ALA A 226 -14.94 30.06 8.17
CA ALA A 226 -13.53 30.37 7.94
C ALA A 226 -13.02 29.84 6.59
N ILE A 227 -13.35 28.58 6.25
CA ILE A 227 -12.99 27.98 4.96
C ILE A 227 -13.68 28.73 3.80
N GLY A 228 -14.91 29.23 4.01
CA GLY A 228 -15.61 30.06 3.05
C GLY A 228 -14.93 31.40 2.74
N TYR A 229 -14.32 32.04 3.76
CA TYR A 229 -13.53 33.26 3.56
C TYR A 229 -12.13 32.99 2.98
N ILE A 230 -11.58 31.79 3.20
CA ILE A 230 -10.26 31.39 2.68
C ILE A 230 -10.37 30.07 1.89
N PRO A 231 -11.00 30.09 0.69
CA PRO A 231 -11.21 28.88 -0.10
C PRO A 231 -9.90 28.26 -0.61
N SER A 232 -8.81 29.03 -0.68
CA SER A 232 -7.49 28.53 -1.06
C SER A 232 -6.99 27.40 -0.15
N THR A 233 -7.46 27.32 1.10
CA THR A 233 -7.11 26.22 2.03
C THR A 233 -7.47 24.83 1.49
N LEU A 234 -8.48 24.73 0.62
CA LEU A 234 -8.91 23.47 0.01
C LEU A 234 -8.01 23.02 -1.15
N ILE A 235 -7.16 23.91 -1.66
CA ILE A 235 -6.12 23.57 -2.64
C ILE A 235 -4.90 22.92 -1.94
N TYR A 236 -4.75 23.11 -0.62
CA TYR A 236 -3.59 22.64 0.12
C TYR A 236 -3.33 21.12 -0.03
N PRO A 237 -4.33 20.22 -0.01
CA PRO A 237 -4.11 18.80 -0.29
C PRO A 237 -3.45 18.52 -1.65
N ALA A 238 -3.73 19.32 -2.69
CA ALA A 238 -3.07 19.19 -3.99
C ALA A 238 -1.60 19.63 -3.91
N LEU A 239 -1.31 20.69 -3.14
CA LEU A 239 0.06 21.12 -2.86
C LEU A 239 0.84 20.04 -2.08
N THR A 240 0.22 19.41 -1.08
CA THR A 240 0.77 18.24 -0.38
C THR A 240 1.06 17.11 -1.35
N PHE A 241 0.10 16.76 -2.22
CA PHE A 241 0.28 15.71 -3.22
C PHE A 241 1.43 16.03 -4.19
N PHE A 242 1.55 17.27 -4.64
CA PHE A 242 2.67 17.72 -5.46
C PHE A 242 4.00 17.51 -4.74
N PHE A 243 4.13 17.96 -3.48
CA PHE A 243 5.35 17.76 -2.71
C PHE A 243 5.68 16.29 -2.46
N LEU A 244 4.66 15.46 -2.17
CA LEU A 244 4.82 14.01 -2.04
C LEU A 244 5.26 13.36 -3.35
N SER A 245 4.69 13.78 -4.49
CA SER A 245 5.06 13.31 -5.82
C SER A 245 6.51 13.67 -6.15
N VAL A 246 6.96 14.90 -5.84
CA VAL A 246 8.37 15.31 -5.97
C VAL A 246 9.29 14.46 -5.10
N CYS A 247 8.87 14.16 -3.86
CA CYS A 247 9.61 13.28 -2.97
C CYS A 247 9.71 11.84 -3.52
N ILE A 248 8.72 11.37 -4.29
CA ILE A 248 8.73 10.05 -4.95
C ILE A 248 9.56 10.10 -6.25
N SER A 249 9.47 11.16 -7.05
CA SER A 249 10.19 11.26 -8.33
C SER A 249 11.71 11.38 -8.16
N TYR A 250 12.17 11.92 -7.04
CA TYR A 250 13.59 12.01 -6.71
C TYR A 250 14.26 10.62 -6.53
N TRP A 251 13.47 9.54 -6.42
CA TRP A 251 13.96 8.16 -6.25
C TRP A 251 14.53 7.49 -7.51
N GLY A 252 14.67 8.25 -8.60
CA GLY A 252 15.50 7.88 -9.75
C GLY A 252 14.70 7.70 -11.04
N ALA A 253 15.33 8.06 -12.16
CA ALA A 253 14.77 7.83 -13.49
C ALA A 253 14.87 6.33 -13.85
N PRO A 254 13.78 5.70 -14.32
CA PRO A 254 13.82 4.32 -14.79
C PRO A 254 14.68 4.23 -16.07
N VAL A 255 15.66 3.33 -16.07
CA VAL A 255 16.48 3.05 -17.26
C VAL A 255 15.90 1.84 -17.98
N TYR A 256 15.40 2.06 -19.20
CA TYR A 256 14.91 1.00 -20.07
C TYR A 256 15.98 0.58 -21.08
N LYS A 257 16.02 -0.71 -21.42
CA LYS A 257 16.99 -1.27 -22.36
C LYS A 257 16.32 -2.15 -23.41
N VAL A 258 16.93 -2.19 -24.59
CA VAL A 258 16.47 -3.00 -25.71
C VAL A 258 16.84 -4.47 -25.49
N ILE A 259 15.84 -5.34 -25.57
CA ILE A 259 15.97 -6.81 -25.48
C ILE A 259 15.50 -7.41 -26.80
N ALA A 260 16.32 -8.24 -27.45
CA ALA A 260 15.95 -8.96 -28.66
C ALA A 260 15.86 -10.48 -28.38
N PRO A 261 14.72 -11.15 -28.67
CA PRO A 261 14.52 -12.56 -28.35
C PRO A 261 15.23 -13.52 -29.32
N GLN A 262 15.75 -13.05 -30.47
CA GLN A 262 16.45 -13.89 -31.46
C GLN A 262 17.73 -13.21 -31.98
N GLY A 263 18.89 -13.80 -31.69
CA GLY A 263 20.19 -13.40 -32.25
C GLY A 263 20.84 -12.13 -31.68
N ARG A 264 22.14 -11.95 -31.95
CA ARG A 264 22.92 -10.76 -31.56
C ARG A 264 22.44 -9.53 -32.35
N CYS A 265 21.60 -8.71 -31.74
CA CYS A 265 21.17 -7.43 -32.27
C CYS A 265 22.21 -6.35 -31.92
N GLU A 266 22.58 -5.49 -32.87
CA GLU A 266 23.58 -4.42 -32.65
C GLU A 266 23.13 -3.37 -31.60
N HIS A 267 21.82 -3.28 -31.36
CA HIS A 267 21.23 -2.38 -30.37
C HIS A 267 20.92 -3.06 -29.03
N GLU A 268 21.32 -4.32 -28.83
CA GLU A 268 21.14 -5.03 -27.57
C GLU A 268 21.84 -4.29 -26.41
N ASN A 269 21.18 -4.20 -25.25
CA ASN A 269 21.65 -3.47 -24.05
C ASN A 269 21.80 -1.94 -24.16
N LYS A 270 21.46 -1.32 -25.31
CA LYS A 270 21.36 0.14 -25.42
C LYS A 270 20.12 0.66 -24.69
N THR A 271 20.20 1.88 -24.17
CA THR A 271 19.07 2.58 -23.57
C THR A 271 18.01 2.87 -24.62
N CYS A 272 16.75 2.66 -24.27
CA CYS A 272 15.61 2.96 -25.13
C CYS A 272 14.55 3.74 -24.36
N ASP A 273 13.69 4.43 -25.09
CA ASP A 273 12.47 5.01 -24.56
C ASP A 273 11.31 4.03 -24.85
N PRO A 274 10.55 3.57 -23.85
CA PRO A 274 9.37 2.74 -24.10
C PRO A 274 8.30 3.48 -24.91
N VAL A 275 8.24 4.82 -24.80
CA VAL A 275 7.29 5.65 -25.54
C VAL A 275 7.84 5.86 -26.96
N GLY A 276 7.23 5.19 -27.94
CA GLY A 276 7.62 5.31 -29.35
C GLY A 276 8.67 4.30 -29.83
N PHE A 277 9.04 3.31 -29.01
CA PHE A 277 10.00 2.27 -29.41
C PHE A 277 9.67 1.61 -30.76
N ASN A 278 8.39 1.33 -31.00
CA ASN A 278 7.91 0.67 -32.23
C ASN A 278 8.09 1.53 -33.50
N THR A 279 8.22 2.85 -33.35
CA THR A 279 8.47 3.79 -34.47
C THR A 279 9.96 4.06 -34.71
N THR A 280 10.84 3.69 -33.77
CA THR A 280 12.28 3.92 -33.91
C THR A 280 12.93 2.98 -34.92
N GLY A 281 14.03 3.39 -35.54
CA GLY A 281 14.83 2.55 -36.43
C GLY A 281 15.35 1.26 -35.76
N ILE A 282 15.40 1.23 -34.42
CA ILE A 282 15.83 0.08 -33.62
C ILE A 282 14.86 -1.10 -33.73
N ALA A 283 13.55 -0.83 -33.70
CA ALA A 283 12.52 -1.87 -33.88
C ALA A 283 12.49 -2.41 -35.33
N LYS A 284 12.88 -1.60 -36.31
CA LYS A 284 13.01 -2.01 -37.72
C LYS A 284 14.29 -2.81 -37.98
N ALA A 285 15.40 -2.44 -37.32
CA ALA A 285 16.69 -3.12 -37.45
C ALA A 285 16.71 -4.49 -36.76
N CYS A 286 15.93 -4.67 -35.68
CA CYS A 286 15.85 -5.93 -34.93
C CYS A 286 14.39 -6.37 -34.77
N PRO A 287 13.86 -7.20 -35.68
CA PRO A 287 12.47 -7.66 -35.63
C PRO A 287 12.23 -8.50 -34.37
N GLY A 288 11.25 -8.10 -33.56
CA GLY A 288 10.92 -8.74 -32.29
C GLY A 288 11.63 -8.17 -31.06
N ALA A 289 12.49 -7.15 -31.22
CA ALA A 289 13.05 -6.44 -30.08
C ALA A 289 11.95 -5.73 -29.26
N GLN A 290 12.15 -5.64 -27.95
CA GLN A 290 11.24 -4.97 -27.02
C GLN A 290 12.06 -4.08 -26.08
N CYS A 291 11.56 -2.88 -25.80
CA CYS A 291 12.13 -1.99 -24.80
C CYS A 291 11.58 -2.35 -23.42
N HIS A 292 12.41 -2.90 -22.55
CA HIS A 292 12.00 -3.36 -21.22
C HIS A 292 12.75 -2.61 -20.13
N PHE A 293 12.11 -2.47 -18.98
CA PHE A 293 12.73 -1.88 -17.81
C PHE A 293 13.94 -2.71 -17.35
N ALA A 294 15.10 -2.09 -17.18
CA ALA A 294 16.30 -2.77 -16.72
C ALA A 294 16.55 -2.55 -15.22
N PHE A 295 16.71 -1.30 -14.79
CA PHE A 295 17.00 -0.93 -13.40
C PHE A 295 16.94 0.60 -13.20
N TYR A 296 17.01 1.04 -11.94
CA TYR A 296 17.29 2.43 -11.57
C TYR A 296 18.80 2.58 -11.30
N GLY A 297 19.50 3.46 -12.04
CA GLY A 297 20.92 3.82 -11.82
C GLY A 297 22.00 2.83 -12.29
N GLY A 298 23.13 3.33 -12.82
CA GLY A 298 24.19 2.57 -13.53
C GLY A 298 25.10 1.64 -12.68
N LYS A 299 26.07 1.00 -13.37
CA LYS A 299 27.01 -0.02 -12.82
C LYS A 299 28.16 0.58 -11.99
N SER A 300 27.91 1.21 -10.85
CA SER A 300 28.97 1.71 -9.95
C SER A 300 29.03 0.95 -8.60
N LEU A 301 30.01 1.28 -7.74
CA LEU A 301 30.18 0.81 -6.35
C LEU A 301 28.90 0.85 -5.50
N TYR A 302 27.90 1.60 -5.95
CA TYR A 302 26.53 1.64 -5.45
C TYR A 302 25.85 0.25 -5.30
N HIS A 303 26.15 -0.72 -6.18
CA HIS A 303 25.50 -2.03 -6.13
C HIS A 303 25.88 -2.89 -4.92
N GLN A 304 27.02 -2.64 -4.28
CA GLN A 304 27.44 -3.40 -3.08
C GLN A 304 26.70 -2.95 -1.81
N TYR A 305 26.27 -1.68 -1.75
CA TYR A 305 25.56 -1.09 -0.61
C TYR A 305 24.08 -0.83 -0.89
N ILE A 306 23.52 -1.48 -1.92
CA ILE A 306 22.17 -1.20 -2.40
C ILE A 306 21.13 -1.35 -1.29
N THR A 307 21.23 -2.35 -0.42
CA THR A 307 20.30 -2.55 0.71
C THR A 307 20.39 -1.41 1.74
N THR A 308 21.60 -0.96 2.06
CA THR A 308 21.82 0.17 2.98
C THR A 308 21.28 1.47 2.39
N PHE A 309 21.51 1.71 1.10
CA PHE A 309 20.95 2.87 0.40
C PHE A 309 19.42 2.80 0.31
N GLN A 310 18.83 1.62 0.10
CA GLN A 310 17.37 1.45 0.10
C GLN A 310 16.77 1.74 1.48
N LEU A 311 17.43 1.30 2.57
CA LEU A 311 17.00 1.61 3.94
C LEU A 311 17.15 3.09 4.28
N LEU A 312 18.26 3.72 3.89
CA LEU A 312 18.48 5.15 4.08
C LEU A 312 17.49 5.98 3.27
N ASN A 313 17.26 5.61 2.01
CA ASN A 313 16.26 6.26 1.19
C ASN A 313 14.88 6.09 1.85
N LEU A 314 14.50 4.89 2.31
CA LEU A 314 13.20 4.66 2.96
C LEU A 314 13.01 5.56 4.17
N PHE A 315 14.04 5.68 5.00
CA PHE A 315 14.05 6.61 6.12
C PHE A 315 13.87 8.07 5.67
N VAL A 316 14.62 8.52 4.66
CA VAL A 316 14.51 9.87 4.11
C VAL A 316 13.10 10.11 3.53
N PHE A 317 12.49 9.12 2.90
CA PHE A 317 11.11 9.24 2.39
C PHE A 317 10.09 9.37 3.52
N LEU A 318 10.16 8.53 4.55
CA LEU A 318 9.30 8.70 5.72
C LEU A 318 9.50 10.08 6.36
N TRP A 319 10.75 10.55 6.45
CA TRP A 319 11.06 11.87 6.98
C TRP A 319 10.46 13.00 6.14
N LEU A 320 10.61 12.95 4.81
CA LEU A 320 10.06 13.93 3.89
C LEU A 320 8.53 13.94 3.89
N ILE A 321 7.87 12.77 3.94
CA ILE A 321 6.40 12.68 4.07
C ILE A 321 5.94 13.41 5.34
N ASN A 322 6.53 13.07 6.49
CA ASN A 322 6.15 13.69 7.75
C ASN A 322 6.45 15.20 7.74
N PHE A 323 7.52 15.62 7.07
CA PHE A 323 7.87 17.04 6.91
C PHE A 323 6.81 17.79 6.10
N VAL A 324 6.39 17.26 4.94
CA VAL A 324 5.37 17.86 4.08
C VAL A 324 4.02 17.97 4.81
N ILE A 325 3.65 16.94 5.58
CA ILE A 325 2.43 16.96 6.41
C ILE A 325 2.52 18.04 7.49
N ALA A 326 3.64 18.09 8.22
CA ALA A 326 3.85 19.08 9.28
C ALA A 326 3.84 20.52 8.73
N LEU A 327 4.49 20.73 7.58
CA LEU A 327 4.47 21.99 6.85
C LEU A 327 3.03 22.41 6.53
N GLY A 328 2.17 21.46 6.17
CA GLY A 328 0.76 21.72 5.90
C GLY A 328 -0.09 22.07 7.09
N GLN A 329 0.09 21.37 8.19
CA GLN A 329 -0.58 21.71 9.43
C GLN A 329 -0.18 23.13 9.88
N CYS A 330 1.11 23.48 9.78
CA CYS A 330 1.62 24.80 10.13
C CYS A 330 1.09 25.91 9.20
N ALA A 331 1.09 25.68 7.88
CA ALA A 331 0.58 26.65 6.91
C ALA A 331 -0.92 26.90 7.06
N LEU A 332 -1.72 25.83 7.25
CA LEU A 332 -3.16 25.94 7.50
C LEU A 332 -3.44 26.65 8.84
N ALA A 333 -2.72 26.30 9.90
CA ALA A 333 -2.85 26.97 11.20
C ALA A 333 -2.56 28.47 11.10
N GLY A 334 -1.52 28.87 10.36
CA GLY A 334 -1.21 30.28 10.11
C GLY A 334 -2.28 31.01 9.29
N ALA A 335 -2.87 30.35 8.30
CA ALA A 335 -3.96 30.90 7.50
C ALA A 335 -5.23 31.12 8.35
N PHE A 336 -5.63 30.12 9.15
CA PHE A 336 -6.78 30.25 10.04
C PHE A 336 -6.55 31.20 11.20
N ALA A 337 -5.32 31.31 11.72
CA ALA A 337 -4.98 32.34 12.69
C ALA A 337 -5.18 33.75 12.13
N SER A 338 -4.80 33.98 10.86
CA SER A 338 -5.02 35.26 10.18
C SER A 338 -6.52 35.59 10.04
N TYR A 339 -7.36 34.58 9.78
CA TYR A 339 -8.82 34.74 9.81
C TYR A 339 -9.36 35.01 11.22
N TYR A 340 -8.89 34.25 12.22
CA TYR A 340 -9.39 34.33 13.59
C TYR A 340 -9.19 35.73 14.17
N TRP A 341 -7.99 36.29 14.01
CA TRP A 341 -7.59 37.58 14.55
C TRP A 341 -8.05 38.79 13.72
N ALA A 342 -8.66 38.60 12.54
CA ALA A 342 -9.27 39.67 11.79
C ALA A 342 -10.56 40.16 12.49
N LEU A 343 -10.60 41.40 12.98
CA LEU A 343 -11.76 41.93 13.70
C LEU A 343 -12.94 42.18 12.76
N LYS A 344 -12.68 42.83 11.62
CA LYS A 344 -13.66 43.08 10.56
C LYS A 344 -13.43 42.13 9.38
N LYS A 345 -14.34 41.20 9.15
CA LYS A 345 -14.26 40.20 8.07
C LYS A 345 -15.20 40.61 6.92
N PRO A 346 -14.76 40.67 5.65
CA PRO A 346 -13.46 40.21 5.13
C PRO A 346 -12.34 41.26 5.11
N ASP A 347 -12.63 42.54 5.37
CA ASP A 347 -11.70 43.67 5.12
C ASP A 347 -10.32 43.53 5.79
N ASP A 348 -10.25 43.01 7.02
CA ASP A 348 -9.00 42.87 7.79
C ASP A 348 -8.25 41.55 7.51
N ILE A 349 -8.77 40.68 6.62
CA ILE A 349 -8.11 39.43 6.27
C ILE A 349 -7.00 39.72 5.25
N PRO A 350 -5.73 39.37 5.52
CA PRO A 350 -4.65 39.66 4.58
C PRO A 350 -4.86 38.91 3.26
N PRO A 351 -4.45 39.49 2.11
CA PRO A 351 -4.56 38.84 0.83
C PRO A 351 -3.71 37.55 0.80
N TYR A 352 -4.25 36.50 0.19
CA TYR A 352 -3.59 35.19 0.04
C TYR A 352 -3.02 34.63 1.36
N PRO A 353 -3.84 34.48 2.42
CA PRO A 353 -3.35 34.17 3.76
C PRO A 353 -2.66 32.79 3.81
N LEU A 354 -3.07 31.84 2.96
CA LEU A 354 -2.43 30.53 2.85
C LEU A 354 -0.99 30.62 2.35
N PHE A 355 -0.74 31.35 1.25
CA PHE A 355 0.59 31.46 0.65
C PHE A 355 1.54 32.24 1.57
N THR A 356 1.03 33.30 2.21
CA THR A 356 1.79 34.08 3.21
C THR A 356 2.14 33.22 4.42
N ALA A 357 1.21 32.42 4.94
CA ALA A 357 1.47 31.49 6.05
C ALA A 357 2.45 30.38 5.65
N PHE A 358 2.33 29.84 4.44
CA PHE A 358 3.25 28.85 3.89
C PHE A 358 4.68 29.39 3.78
N GLY A 359 4.85 30.60 3.23
CA GLY A 359 6.15 31.27 3.15
C GLY A 359 6.77 31.53 4.53
N ARG A 360 5.96 31.90 5.53
CA ARG A 360 6.41 32.04 6.93
C ARG A 360 6.84 30.70 7.52
N ALA A 361 6.09 29.62 7.26
CA ALA A 361 6.42 28.29 7.73
C ALA A 361 7.78 27.81 7.18
N ILE A 362 8.03 28.03 5.88
CA ILE A 362 9.33 27.72 5.27
C ILE A 362 10.45 28.61 5.83
N ARG A 363 10.23 29.92 5.92
CA ARG A 363 11.30 30.85 6.31
C ARG A 363 11.70 30.75 7.78
N TYR A 364 10.73 30.55 8.68
CA TYR A 364 10.95 30.66 10.11
C TYR A 364 10.79 29.35 10.89
N HIS A 365 10.03 28.38 10.36
CA HIS A 365 9.67 27.17 11.11
C HIS A 365 10.23 25.87 10.51
N THR A 366 10.95 25.92 9.38
CA THR A 366 11.52 24.72 8.73
C THR A 366 12.35 23.86 9.69
N GLY A 367 13.17 24.46 10.56
CA GLY A 367 13.99 23.70 11.51
C GLY A 367 13.16 22.88 12.50
N SER A 368 12.16 23.49 13.13
CA SER A 368 11.26 22.80 14.07
C SER A 368 10.41 21.74 13.37
N LEU A 369 9.92 22.03 12.16
CA LEU A 369 9.15 21.08 11.35
C LEU A 369 10.00 19.87 10.95
N ALA A 370 11.24 20.10 10.52
CA ALA A 370 12.19 19.05 10.15
C ALA A 370 12.59 18.19 11.36
N PHE A 371 12.79 18.79 12.53
CA PHE A 371 13.08 18.05 13.74
C PHE A 371 11.88 17.21 14.22
N GLY A 372 10.67 17.78 14.22
CA GLY A 372 9.45 17.06 14.58
C GLY A 372 9.16 15.90 13.62
N SER A 373 9.33 16.10 12.31
CA SER A 373 9.17 15.03 11.32
C SER A 373 10.24 13.94 11.44
N LEU A 374 11.45 14.29 11.90
CA LEU A 374 12.53 13.32 12.14
C LEU A 374 12.14 12.33 13.25
N ILE A 375 11.60 12.84 14.35
CA ILE A 375 11.12 12.00 15.47
C ILE A 375 10.04 11.03 14.99
N LEU A 376 9.07 11.52 14.22
CA LEU A 376 8.01 10.68 13.65
C LEU A 376 8.57 9.61 12.71
N ALA A 377 9.54 9.95 11.87
CA ALA A 377 10.17 9.00 10.95
C ALA A 377 10.94 7.89 11.69
N ILE A 378 11.64 8.23 12.78
CA ILE A 378 12.34 7.24 13.63
C ILE A 378 11.33 6.25 14.23
N ILE A 379 10.23 6.75 14.80
CA ILE A 379 9.18 5.89 15.38
C ILE A 379 8.53 5.00 14.30
N GLN A 380 8.28 5.55 13.10
CA GLN A 380 7.72 4.79 11.98
C GLN A 380 8.68 3.70 11.49
N MET A 381 9.98 3.98 11.40
CA MET A 381 10.99 2.96 11.09
C MET A 381 11.00 1.84 12.11
N PHE A 382 10.94 2.17 13.39
CA PHE A 382 10.90 1.17 14.45
C PHE A 382 9.66 0.28 14.35
N ARG A 383 8.47 0.86 14.10
CA ARG A 383 7.24 0.10 13.86
C ARG A 383 7.35 -0.83 12.66
N LEU A 384 7.91 -0.35 11.55
CA LEU A 384 8.11 -1.14 10.34
C LEU A 384 9.02 -2.35 10.59
N ILE A 385 10.10 -2.17 11.35
CA ILE A 385 11.02 -3.25 11.72
C ILE A 385 10.31 -4.29 12.60
N LEU A 386 9.55 -3.85 13.61
CA LEU A 386 8.80 -4.77 14.47
C LEU A 386 7.76 -5.57 13.68
N GLU A 387 7.01 -4.93 12.79
CA GLU A 387 6.02 -5.60 11.95
C GLU A 387 6.68 -6.60 10.99
N TYR A 388 7.84 -6.24 10.44
CA TYR A 388 8.62 -7.16 9.61
C TYR A 388 9.11 -8.38 10.41
N MET A 389 9.54 -8.18 11.65
CA MET A 389 9.95 -9.28 12.53
C MET A 389 8.76 -10.19 12.87
N ASP A 390 7.60 -9.64 13.22
CA ASP A 390 6.39 -10.40 13.54
C ASP A 390 5.95 -11.29 12.36
N LYS A 391 5.88 -10.71 11.14
CA LYS A 391 5.55 -11.45 9.91
C LYS A 391 6.56 -12.53 9.52
N ARG A 392 7.78 -12.48 10.06
CA ARG A 392 8.83 -13.47 9.79
C ARG A 392 8.90 -14.56 10.87
N LEU A 393 8.38 -14.27 12.07
CA LEU A 393 8.31 -15.21 13.19
C LEU A 393 7.04 -16.08 13.13
N GLN A 394 5.96 -15.57 12.52
CA GLN A 394 4.79 -16.35 12.09
C GLN A 394 5.08 -17.10 10.78
#